data_AF-A0A965PP78-F1
#
_entry.id   AF-A0A965PP78-F1
#
_cell.length_a   1.000
_cell.length_b   1.000
_cell.length_c   1.000
_cell.angle_alpha   90.00
_cell.angle_beta   90.00
_cell.angle_gamma   90.00
#
_symmetry.space_group_name_H-M   'P 1'
#
loop_
_entity.id
_entity.type
_entity.pdbx_description
1 polymer ?
#
loop_
_entity_poly.entity_id
_entity_poly.type
_entity_poly.pdbx_seq_one_letter_code
_entity_poly.pdbx_strand_id
1 'polypeptide(L)'
;MNTHRIILGDCITGMKTLPDGCVQTIITSPPYYGLRDYDGGDAEIGGEETPDQYVQKMVEVFREARRILRDDGTLWLNLGDSYATTSGGMEQLRKMGGATPAYGKIKYAEGYKGA
;
A
#
# COMPACT_ATOMS: atom_id res chain seq x y z
N MET A 1 -1.45 -10.87 -30.71
CA MET A 1 -0.75 -10.97 -29.41
C MET A 1 -1.52 -10.12 -28.41
N ASN A 2 -1.80 -10.65 -27.22
CA ASN A 2 -2.34 -9.83 -26.14
C ASN A 2 -1.23 -8.94 -25.58
N THR A 3 -1.51 -7.65 -25.49
CA THR A 3 -0.58 -6.62 -24.99
C THR A 3 -0.64 -6.47 -23.47
N HIS A 4 -1.56 -7.17 -22.80
CA HIS A 4 -1.81 -7.06 -21.36
C HIS A 4 -2.10 -8.42 -20.73
N ARG A 5 -1.76 -8.54 -19.45
CA ARG A 5 -2.03 -9.71 -18.61
C ARG A 5 -2.39 -9.22 -17.20
N ILE A 6 -3.50 -9.72 -16.65
CA ILE A 6 -3.91 -9.47 -15.28
C ILE A 6 -3.64 -10.74 -14.48
N ILE A 7 -2.94 -10.61 -13.35
CA ILE A 7 -2.67 -11.70 -12.41
C ILE A 7 -3.47 -11.37 -11.15
N LEU A 8 -4.48 -12.17 -10.83
CA LEU A 8 -5.30 -11.96 -9.64
C LEU A 8 -4.70 -12.74 -8.46
N GLY A 9 -4.49 -12.04 -7.34
CA GLY A 9 -4.00 -12.64 -6.10
C GLY A 9 -3.03 -11.75 -5.35
N ASP A 10 -2.44 -12.31 -4.30
CA ASP A 10 -1.33 -11.69 -3.56
C ASP A 10 -0.18 -11.31 -4.51
N CYS A 11 0.32 -10.09 -4.38
CA CYS A 11 1.30 -9.54 -5.30
C CYS A 11 2.64 -10.29 -5.25
N ILE A 12 3.06 -10.77 -4.07
CA ILE A 12 4.31 -11.54 -3.92
C ILE A 12 4.17 -12.87 -4.67
N THR A 13 3.07 -13.57 -4.46
CA THR A 13 2.75 -14.83 -5.15
C THR A 13 2.65 -14.63 -6.66
N GLY A 14 2.01 -13.54 -7.11
CA GLY A 14 1.92 -13.18 -8.52
C GLY A 14 3.29 -12.92 -9.15
N MET A 15 4.15 -12.14 -8.48
CA MET A 15 5.51 -11.84 -8.96
C MET A 15 6.40 -13.09 -9.02
N LYS A 16 6.22 -14.06 -8.11
CA LYS A 16 6.93 -15.36 -8.16
C LYS A 16 6.65 -16.18 -9.41
N THR A 17 5.55 -15.91 -10.13
CA THR A 17 5.26 -16.56 -11.42
C THR A 17 5.99 -15.93 -12.61
N LEU A 18 6.68 -14.79 -12.39
CA LEU A 18 7.38 -14.05 -13.43
C LEU A 18 8.88 -14.40 -13.43
N PRO A 19 9.53 -14.47 -14.62
CA PRO A 19 10.98 -14.63 -14.71
C PRO A 19 11.73 -13.46 -14.08
N ASP A 20 12.98 -13.71 -13.71
CA ASP A 20 13.90 -12.68 -13.24
C ASP A 20 14.17 -11.66 -14.37
N GLY A 21 14.33 -10.38 -14.00
CA GLY A 21 14.66 -9.32 -14.96
C GLY A 21 13.70 -9.18 -16.15
N CYS A 22 12.43 -9.55 -16.00
CA CYS A 22 11.46 -9.53 -17.09
C CYS A 22 10.68 -8.22 -17.22
N VAL A 23 10.75 -7.30 -16.25
CA VAL A 23 10.03 -6.01 -16.30
C VAL A 23 10.99 -4.81 -16.37
N GLN A 24 10.64 -3.84 -17.22
CA GLN A 24 11.41 -2.59 -17.38
C GLN A 24 11.03 -1.53 -16.33
N THR A 25 9.75 -1.44 -16.01
CA THR A 25 9.21 -0.40 -15.14
C THR A 25 8.18 -0.98 -14.20
N ILE A 26 8.29 -0.65 -12.92
CA ILE A 26 7.29 -0.94 -11.90
C ILE A 26 6.70 0.39 -11.42
N ILE A 27 5.38 0.49 -11.41
CA ILE A 27 4.64 1.64 -10.87
C ILE A 27 3.69 1.08 -9.82
N THR A 28 3.83 1.52 -8.58
CA THR A 28 3.04 0.95 -7.47
C THR A 28 2.64 1.98 -6.42
N SER A 29 1.49 1.74 -5.82
CA SER A 29 0.93 2.46 -4.67
C SER A 29 0.39 1.43 -3.67
N PRO A 30 1.27 0.78 -2.87
CA PRO A 30 0.83 -0.15 -1.84
C PRO A 30 -0.09 0.59 -0.84
N PRO A 31 -0.92 -0.13 -0.06
CA PRO A 31 -1.63 0.50 1.05
C PRO A 31 -0.67 1.28 1.96
N TYR A 32 -1.08 2.48 2.37
CA TYR A 32 -0.27 3.34 3.23
C TYR A 32 -0.48 2.95 4.69
N TYR A 33 0.58 2.98 5.48
CA TYR A 33 0.55 2.59 6.87
C TYR A 33 -0.54 3.34 7.67
N GLY A 34 -1.51 2.62 8.23
CA GLY A 34 -2.56 3.18 9.09
C GLY A 34 -3.57 4.11 8.40
N LEU A 35 -3.58 4.21 7.07
CA LEU A 35 -4.43 5.18 6.36
C LEU A 35 -5.83 4.64 6.04
N ARG A 36 -5.91 3.47 5.39
CA ARG A 36 -7.17 2.85 4.95
C ARG A 36 -7.20 1.38 5.34
N ASP A 37 -8.41 0.87 5.58
CA ASP A 37 -8.72 -0.54 5.76
C ASP A 37 -9.55 -0.97 4.53
N TYR A 38 -9.07 -1.97 3.79
CA TYR A 38 -9.70 -2.49 2.58
C TYR A 38 -10.46 -3.81 2.83
N ASP A 39 -10.75 -4.14 4.10
CA ASP A 39 -11.40 -5.39 4.51
C ASP A 39 -10.62 -6.65 4.07
N GLY A 40 -9.30 -6.54 3.87
CA GLY A 40 -8.42 -7.63 3.43
C GLY A 40 -7.90 -8.54 4.55
N GLY A 41 -8.24 -8.24 5.80
CA GLY A 41 -7.83 -9.01 6.98
C GLY A 41 -6.31 -9.02 7.20
N ASP A 42 -5.78 -10.08 7.82
CA ASP A 42 -4.36 -10.18 8.20
C ASP A 42 -3.39 -10.23 7.00
N ALA A 43 -3.89 -10.48 5.79
CA ALA A 43 -3.10 -10.46 4.57
C ALA A 43 -2.91 -9.04 4.00
N GLU A 44 -3.69 -8.07 4.47
CA GLU A 44 -3.61 -6.68 4.04
C GLU A 44 -2.36 -5.99 4.60
N ILE A 45 -1.61 -5.36 3.71
CA ILE A 45 -0.48 -4.51 4.08
C ILE A 45 -1.03 -3.16 4.54
N GLY A 46 -0.37 -2.49 5.49
CA GLY A 46 -0.75 -1.16 5.97
C GLY A 46 -1.57 -1.20 7.27
N GLY A 47 -2.03 -2.38 7.68
CA GLY A 47 -2.76 -2.61 8.94
C GLY A 47 -1.89 -3.09 10.11
N GLU A 48 -0.57 -3.15 9.95
CA GLU A 48 0.36 -3.70 10.93
C GLU A 48 0.39 -2.87 12.24
N GLU A 49 0.70 -3.52 13.37
CA GLU A 49 0.67 -2.87 14.69
C GLU A 49 1.73 -1.78 14.83
N THR A 50 2.86 -1.91 14.13
CA THR A 50 3.99 -0.99 14.21
C THR A 50 4.52 -0.58 12.83
N PRO A 51 5.11 0.62 12.70
CA PRO A 51 5.75 1.02 11.45
C PRO A 51 6.86 0.06 11.01
N ASP A 52 7.59 -0.53 11.96
CA ASP A 52 8.65 -1.50 11.64
C ASP A 52 8.09 -2.76 10.98
N GLN A 53 6.97 -3.30 11.48
CA GLN A 53 6.31 -4.46 10.86
C GLN A 53 5.83 -4.14 9.44
N TYR A 54 5.24 -2.94 9.23
CA TYR A 54 4.87 -2.47 7.89
C TYR A 54 6.08 -2.38 6.96
N VAL A 55 7.20 -1.80 7.43
CA VAL A 55 8.44 -1.72 6.64
C VAL A 55 8.97 -3.11 6.32
N GLN A 56 8.94 -4.07 7.25
CA GLN A 56 9.34 -5.46 6.96
C GLN A 56 8.48 -6.06 5.85
N LYS A 57 7.15 -5.84 5.89
CA LYS A 57 6.23 -6.33 4.86
C LYS A 57 6.50 -5.69 3.50
N MET A 58 6.75 -4.39 3.47
CA MET A 58 7.13 -3.69 2.24
C MET A 58 8.47 -4.19 1.68
N VAL A 59 9.45 -4.50 2.53
CA VAL A 59 10.73 -5.09 2.11
C VAL A 59 10.52 -6.47 1.48
N GLU A 60 9.61 -7.30 2.00
CA GLU A 60 9.26 -8.58 1.35
C GLU A 60 8.72 -8.37 -0.08
N VAL A 61 7.80 -7.42 -0.26
CA VAL A 61 7.26 -7.05 -1.56
C VAL A 61 8.37 -6.58 -2.50
N PHE A 62 9.22 -5.65 -2.04
CA PHE A 62 10.24 -5.06 -2.89
C PHE A 62 11.42 -5.99 -3.20
N ARG A 63 11.67 -7.02 -2.39
CA ARG A 63 12.63 -8.08 -2.74
C ARG A 63 12.19 -8.84 -3.98
N GLU A 64 10.91 -9.24 -4.05
CA GLU A 64 10.37 -9.88 -5.26
C GLU A 64 10.26 -8.91 -6.43
N ALA A 65 9.86 -7.65 -6.17
CA ALA A 65 9.85 -6.61 -7.20
C ALA A 65 11.25 -6.41 -7.81
N ARG A 66 12.30 -6.40 -6.97
CA ARG A 66 13.68 -6.29 -7.42
C ARG A 66 14.13 -7.48 -8.26
N ARG A 67 13.73 -8.71 -7.90
CA ARG A 67 14.08 -9.92 -8.67
C ARG A 67 13.56 -9.85 -10.11
N ILE A 68 12.32 -9.41 -10.29
CA ILE A 68 11.70 -9.35 -11.62
C ILE A 68 12.12 -8.10 -12.41
N LEU A 69 12.63 -7.07 -11.74
CA LEU A 69 13.09 -5.84 -12.37
C LEU A 69 14.42 -6.06 -13.09
N ARG A 70 14.53 -5.52 -14.30
CA ARG A 70 15.80 -5.48 -15.04
C ARG A 70 16.87 -4.66 -14.33
N ASP A 71 18.13 -4.93 -14.64
CA ASP A 71 19.26 -4.13 -14.11
C ASP A 71 19.21 -2.66 -14.55
N ASP A 72 18.61 -2.38 -15.72
CA ASP A 72 18.35 -1.03 -16.25
C ASP A 72 16.93 -0.52 -15.95
N GLY A 73 16.21 -1.21 -15.07
CA GLY A 73 14.81 -0.94 -14.77
C GLY A 73 14.57 0.23 -13.82
N THR A 74 13.34 0.74 -13.80
CA THR A 74 12.91 1.79 -12.87
C THR A 74 11.75 1.33 -11.99
N LEU A 75 11.74 1.78 -10.74
CA LEU A 75 10.63 1.56 -9.81
C LEU A 75 10.14 2.91 -9.29
N TRP A 76 8.85 3.16 -9.49
CA TRP A 76 8.14 4.35 -9.01
C TRP A 76 7.21 3.92 -7.88
N LEU A 77 7.51 4.41 -6.68
CA LEU A 77 6.72 4.17 -5.48
C LEU A 77 5.95 5.44 -5.13
N ASN A 78 4.62 5.34 -5.17
CA ASN A 78 3.73 6.35 -4.63
C ASN A 78 3.35 5.95 -3.19
N LEU A 79 3.86 6.69 -2.22
CA LEU A 79 3.59 6.48 -0.80
C LEU A 79 3.29 7.81 -0.14
N GLY A 80 2.10 7.94 0.43
CA GLY A 80 1.67 9.13 1.16
C GLY A 80 2.06 9.06 2.63
N ASP A 81 2.18 10.23 3.23
CA ASP A 81 2.49 10.36 4.66
C ASP A 81 1.23 10.13 5.52
N SER A 82 1.37 9.31 6.54
CA SER A 82 0.36 9.09 7.59
C SER A 82 0.63 9.88 8.88
N TYR A 83 1.77 10.58 8.95
CA TYR A 83 2.23 11.37 10.10
C TYR A 83 1.76 12.84 9.99
N ALA A 84 1.66 13.39 8.78
CA ALA A 84 1.08 14.72 8.52
C ALA A 84 -0.45 14.73 8.68
N THR A 85 -0.90 14.74 9.94
CA THR A 85 -2.31 14.78 10.37
C THR A 85 -3.04 16.11 10.10
N THR A 86 -2.40 17.03 9.36
CA THR A 86 -2.93 18.37 9.04
C THR A 86 -3.08 18.60 7.53
N SER A 87 -3.44 17.57 6.77
CA SER A 87 -3.98 17.73 5.42
C SER A 87 -5.52 17.64 5.42
N GLY A 88 -6.15 18.44 4.56
CA GLY A 88 -7.52 18.98 4.70
C GLY A 88 -8.71 18.00 4.85
N GLY A 89 -8.51 16.69 4.75
CA GLY A 89 -9.53 15.68 5.08
C GLY A 89 -9.57 15.31 6.58
N MET A 90 -8.42 15.34 7.26
CA MET A 90 -8.30 14.97 8.68
C MET A 90 -8.84 16.05 9.63
N GLU A 91 -8.78 17.32 9.22
CA GLU A 91 -9.34 18.42 10.00
C GLU A 91 -10.88 18.32 10.11
N GLN A 92 -11.54 17.85 9.06
CA GLN A 92 -12.99 17.69 9.02
C GLN A 92 -13.43 16.50 9.90
N LEU A 93 -12.69 15.38 9.87
CA LEU A 93 -12.89 14.24 10.77
C LEU A 93 -12.67 14.59 12.24
N ARG A 94 -11.65 15.41 12.54
CA ARG A 94 -11.40 15.94 13.90
C ARG A 94 -12.56 16.82 14.39
N LYS A 95 -13.11 17.68 13.52
CA LYS A 95 -14.28 18.54 13.83
C LYS A 95 -15.56 17.73 14.06
N MET A 96 -15.65 16.53 13.50
CA MET A 96 -16.79 15.61 13.64
C MET A 96 -16.69 14.67 14.86
N GLY A 97 -15.70 14.84 15.74
CA GLY A 97 -15.57 14.04 16.97
C GLY A 97 -14.97 12.64 16.76
N GLY A 98 -14.35 12.38 15.61
CA GLY A 98 -13.53 11.18 15.40
C GLY A 98 -12.35 11.18 16.36
N ALA A 99 -12.10 10.05 17.02
CA ALA A 99 -11.18 9.93 18.15
C ALA A 99 -9.75 10.44 17.86
N THR A 100 -9.10 10.86 18.96
CA THR A 100 -7.73 11.31 19.21
C THR A 100 -6.61 10.94 18.22
N PRO A 101 -5.55 11.79 18.12
CA PRO A 101 -4.50 11.75 17.09
C PRO A 101 -3.44 10.65 17.30
N ALA A 102 -3.77 9.57 17.98
CA ALA A 102 -2.84 8.46 18.16
C ALA A 102 -3.07 7.47 17.01
N TYR A 103 -1.98 7.10 16.34
CA TYR A 103 -1.89 5.98 15.39
C TYR A 103 -2.97 4.93 15.60
N GLY A 104 -3.77 4.71 14.57
CA GLY A 104 -4.88 3.78 14.63
C GLY A 104 -5.83 4.01 13.47
N LYS A 105 -6.13 2.92 12.77
CA LYS A 105 -7.11 2.76 11.70
C LYS A 105 -8.13 3.90 11.69
N ILE A 106 -8.06 4.79 10.70
CA ILE A 106 -9.15 5.73 10.45
C ILE A 106 -10.36 4.88 10.05
N LYS A 107 -11.26 4.63 11.00
CA LYS A 107 -12.61 4.20 10.67
C LYS A 107 -13.31 5.40 10.07
N TYR A 108 -13.38 5.45 8.75
CA TYR A 108 -14.22 6.40 8.07
C TYR A 108 -15.66 6.26 8.61
N ALA A 109 -16.33 7.39 8.81
CA ALA A 109 -17.72 7.39 9.25
C ALA A 109 -18.59 6.56 8.29
N GLU A 110 -19.61 5.88 8.82
CA GLU A 110 -20.60 5.15 8.03
C GLU A 110 -21.11 6.04 6.87
N GLY A 111 -20.92 5.59 5.64
CA GLY A 111 -21.33 6.33 4.43
C GLY A 111 -20.26 7.21 3.78
N TYR A 112 -19.05 7.32 4.35
CA TYR A 112 -17.94 7.99 3.66
C TYR A 112 -17.41 7.10 2.53
N LYS A 113 -17.81 7.42 1.30
CA LYS A 113 -17.15 6.94 0.09
C LYS A 113 -16.03 7.93 -0.20
N GLY A 114 -14.79 7.56 0.06
CA GLY A 114 -13.63 8.38 -0.33
C GLY A 114 -13.71 8.78 -1.81
N ALA A 115 -13.00 9.84 -2.17
CA ALA A 115 -12.91 10.33 -3.55
C ALA A 115 -12.51 9.22 -4.54
#